data_AF-A0A6B3IB98-F1
#
_entry.id   AF-A0A6B3IB98-F1
#
_cell.length_a   1.000
_cell.length_b   1.000
_cell.length_c   1.000
_cell.angle_alpha   90.00
_cell.angle_beta   90.00
_cell.angle_gamma   90.00
#
_symmetry.space_group_name_H-M   'P 1'
#
loop_
_entity.id
_entity.type
_entity.pdbx_description
1 polymer ?
#
loop_
_entity_poly.entity_id
_entity_poly.type
_entity_poly.pdbx_seq_one_letter_code
_entity_poly.pdbx_strand_id
1 'polypeptide(L)'
;MSRHKRRFGVVPVVPVVLAASALLVTGCDSPSGAPDAKESPAAADSGGPPPGLEAFHAKDCPALTEGEQANGNLISLSHDQPEKGVTVRPGGAPATVLVKLCNTTDRPLTNIALSTQLEWSDAGERSPGLKVERRETPDGTWRAAELVVANDHQPLTGADGARDLAPGATRVVEYRFRAAEDAPSGARPLTIHAVRADADPGDIEELRGGGTGSLPLRVLPRD
;
A
#
# COMPACT_ATOMS: atom_id res chain seq x y z
N MET A 1 -40.81 13.14 34.95
CA MET A 1 -39.81 13.43 36.01
C MET A 1 -38.46 13.69 35.36
N SER A 2 -37.84 14.78 35.80
CA SER A 2 -36.54 15.42 35.49
C SER A 2 -35.65 14.99 34.32
N ARG A 3 -35.54 15.91 33.34
CA ARG A 3 -34.35 16.18 32.53
C ARG A 3 -33.31 16.92 33.38
N HIS A 4 -32.02 16.64 33.23
CA HIS A 4 -30.94 17.52 33.70
C HIS A 4 -29.99 17.87 32.54
N LYS A 5 -30.13 19.11 32.06
CA LYS A 5 -29.13 19.81 31.24
C LYS A 5 -28.03 20.31 32.19
N ARG A 6 -26.76 20.16 31.82
CA ARG A 6 -25.69 21.03 32.33
C ARG A 6 -24.98 21.69 31.13
N ARG A 7 -25.04 23.02 31.14
CA ARG A 7 -24.27 23.94 30.29
C ARG A 7 -23.07 24.41 31.12
N PHE A 8 -21.89 24.36 30.55
CA PHE A 8 -20.71 25.17 30.87
C PHE A 8 -19.95 25.25 29.54
N GLY A 9 -19.55 26.38 28.96
CA GLY A 9 -19.15 27.66 29.52
C GLY A 9 -17.80 27.97 28.86
N VAL A 10 -17.82 28.68 27.73
CA VAL A 10 -16.63 29.08 26.96
C VAL A 10 -15.90 30.19 27.71
N VAL A 11 -14.58 30.07 27.87
CA VAL A 11 -13.68 31.17 28.27
C VAL A 11 -12.43 31.12 27.36
N PRO A 12 -12.02 32.25 26.76
CA PRO A 12 -10.95 32.31 25.77
C PRO A 12 -9.56 32.39 26.42
N VAL A 13 -8.55 31.77 25.79
CA VAL A 13 -7.14 31.92 26.17
C VAL A 13 -6.45 32.84 25.16
N VAL A 14 -5.89 33.93 25.67
CA VAL A 14 -5.12 34.99 24.98
C VAL A 14 -3.69 34.48 24.69
N PRO A 15 -3.07 34.84 23.55
CA PRO A 15 -1.70 34.42 23.24
C PRO A 15 -0.67 35.24 24.02
N VAL A 16 0.25 34.56 24.71
CA VAL A 16 1.44 35.19 25.30
C VAL A 16 2.58 35.10 24.29
N VAL A 17 2.98 36.27 23.79
CA VAL A 17 4.23 36.49 23.05
C VAL A 17 5.38 36.37 24.05
N LEU A 18 6.34 35.47 23.78
CA LEU A 18 7.58 35.39 24.55
C LEU A 18 8.77 35.70 23.64
N ALA A 19 9.50 36.72 24.07
CA ALA A 19 10.55 37.42 23.36
C ALA A 19 11.82 36.58 23.21
N ALA A 20 12.51 36.80 22.10
CA ALA A 20 13.87 36.35 21.87
C ALA A 20 14.84 36.99 22.87
N SER A 21 15.76 36.20 23.40
CA SER A 21 16.98 36.70 24.04
C SER A 21 18.15 35.89 23.51
N ALA A 22 19.01 36.59 22.77
CA ALA A 22 20.31 36.11 22.34
C ALA A 22 21.27 36.10 23.54
N LEU A 23 22.02 35.02 23.69
CA LEU A 23 23.21 34.96 24.53
C LEU A 23 24.31 34.24 23.74
N LEU A 24 25.30 35.02 23.31
CA LEU A 24 26.59 34.55 22.85
C LEU A 24 27.44 34.19 24.07
N VAL A 25 27.90 32.94 24.16
CA VAL A 25 29.09 32.59 24.95
C VAL A 25 29.97 31.68 24.10
N THR A 26 31.18 32.18 23.88
CA THR A 26 32.36 31.50 23.34
C THR A 26 32.94 30.51 24.36
N GLY A 27 33.37 29.33 23.91
CA GLY A 27 34.25 28.46 24.70
C GLY A 27 34.42 27.07 24.10
N CYS A 28 35.59 26.81 23.53
CA CYS A 28 36.11 25.49 23.18
C CYS A 28 36.15 24.57 24.41
N ASP A 29 35.70 23.31 24.27
CA ASP A 29 36.52 22.11 24.45
C ASP A 29 35.67 20.85 24.17
N SER A 30 36.22 19.88 23.43
CA SER A 30 35.66 18.52 23.25
C SER A 30 36.60 17.55 23.97
N PRO A 31 36.12 16.40 24.51
CA PRO A 31 36.04 15.22 23.65
C PRO A 31 34.91 14.19 23.94
N SER A 32 34.48 13.57 22.83
CA SER A 32 34.19 12.14 22.56
C SER A 32 33.29 11.28 23.45
N GLY A 33 32.22 10.74 22.85
CA GLY A 33 31.62 9.44 23.25
C GLY A 33 30.20 9.11 22.78
N ALA A 34 30.04 8.60 21.53
CA ALA A 34 28.96 7.76 20.98
C ALA A 34 27.53 8.33 20.72
N PRO A 35 26.69 7.73 19.84
CA PRO A 35 26.94 6.74 18.78
C PRO A 35 26.51 7.20 17.36
N ASP A 36 26.83 6.32 16.43
CA ASP A 36 26.81 6.38 14.97
C ASP A 36 25.48 6.66 14.24
N ALA A 37 25.70 7.12 13.01
CA ALA A 37 24.88 6.96 11.81
C ALA A 37 23.45 7.54 11.86
N LYS A 38 23.40 8.84 11.62
CA LYS A 38 22.24 9.51 11.01
C LYS A 38 21.94 8.80 9.69
N GLU A 39 20.81 8.11 9.65
CA GLU A 39 20.20 7.52 8.46
C GLU A 39 20.25 8.54 7.32
N SER A 40 21.05 8.23 6.30
CA SER A 40 21.16 9.04 5.10
C SER A 40 19.79 9.01 4.42
N PRO A 41 19.15 10.15 4.08
CA PRO A 41 17.88 10.12 3.39
C PRO A 41 18.10 9.39 2.06
N ALA A 42 17.36 8.28 1.89
CA ALA A 42 17.27 7.58 0.62
C ALA A 42 17.04 8.62 -0.48
N ALA A 43 17.89 8.59 -1.51
CA ALA A 43 17.79 9.48 -2.65
C ALA A 43 16.33 9.54 -3.11
N ALA A 44 15.79 10.76 -3.20
CA ALA A 44 14.50 10.99 -3.80
C ALA A 44 14.55 10.41 -5.22
N ASP A 45 13.87 9.28 -5.41
CA ASP A 45 13.65 8.67 -6.71
C ASP A 45 13.02 9.76 -7.59
N SER A 46 13.77 10.21 -8.60
CA SER A 46 13.39 11.34 -9.43
C SER A 46 12.02 11.08 -10.05
N GLY A 47 11.02 11.86 -9.59
CA GLY A 47 9.60 11.69 -9.87
C GLY A 47 9.22 11.96 -11.31
N GLY A 48 9.56 11.03 -12.20
CA GLY A 48 8.95 10.89 -13.51
C GLY A 48 7.92 9.76 -13.49
N PRO A 49 6.92 9.78 -14.40
CA PRO A 49 6.04 8.64 -14.61
C PRO A 49 6.86 7.39 -14.95
N PRO A 50 6.53 6.23 -14.37
CA PRO A 50 7.21 5.00 -14.72
C PRO A 50 7.06 4.73 -16.22
N PRO A 51 8.09 4.15 -16.86
CA PRO A 51 8.01 3.79 -18.28
C PRO A 51 6.76 2.97 -18.56
N GLY A 52 6.03 3.32 -19.62
CA GLY A 52 4.83 2.59 -20.05
C GLY A 52 3.55 2.91 -19.30
N LEU A 53 3.54 3.84 -18.34
CA LEU A 53 2.34 4.21 -17.60
C LEU A 53 1.17 4.63 -18.50
N GLU A 54 1.40 5.58 -19.41
CA GLU A 54 0.36 6.05 -20.35
C GLU A 54 -0.19 4.92 -21.22
N ALA A 55 0.68 4.04 -21.70
CA ALA A 55 0.27 2.87 -22.49
C ALA A 55 -0.56 1.90 -21.63
N PHE A 56 -0.22 1.74 -20.36
CA PHE A 56 -0.98 0.90 -19.43
C PHE A 56 -2.34 1.50 -19.07
N HIS A 57 -2.43 2.83 -18.93
CA HIS A 57 -3.72 3.52 -18.81
C HIS A 57 -4.61 3.28 -20.03
N ALA A 58 -4.05 3.34 -21.23
CA ALA A 58 -4.78 3.14 -22.48
C ALA A 58 -5.19 1.68 -22.76
N LYS A 59 -4.57 0.71 -22.07
CA LYS A 59 -4.88 -0.72 -22.26
C LYS A 59 -6.33 -1.01 -21.88
N ASP A 60 -7.03 -1.81 -22.68
CA ASP A 60 -8.41 -2.20 -22.38
C ASP A 60 -8.51 -2.97 -21.05
N CYS A 61 -9.65 -2.78 -20.38
CA CYS A 61 -9.97 -3.55 -19.20
C CYS A 61 -10.28 -5.00 -19.61
N PRO A 62 -9.64 -6.01 -18.98
CA PRO A 62 -10.04 -7.38 -19.21
C PRO A 62 -11.47 -7.59 -18.71
N ALA A 63 -12.23 -8.41 -19.43
CA ALA A 63 -13.52 -8.89 -18.94
C ALA A 63 -13.27 -9.88 -17.78
N LEU A 64 -14.17 -9.87 -16.80
CA LEU A 64 -14.20 -10.91 -15.78
C LEU A 64 -14.58 -12.25 -16.43
N THR A 65 -13.86 -13.30 -16.06
CA THR A 65 -14.21 -14.68 -16.39
C THR A 65 -15.52 -15.09 -15.71
N GLU A 66 -16.17 -16.14 -16.21
CA GLU A 66 -17.39 -16.68 -15.60
C GLU A 66 -17.16 -17.08 -14.13
N GLY A 67 -15.99 -17.65 -13.80
CA GLY A 67 -15.64 -18.02 -12.44
C GLY A 67 -15.49 -16.81 -11.51
N GLU A 68 -14.84 -15.73 -11.99
CA GLU A 68 -14.74 -14.49 -11.22
C GLU A 68 -16.10 -13.85 -10.98
N GLN A 69 -16.98 -13.84 -12.00
CA GLN A 69 -18.35 -13.35 -11.85
C GLN A 69 -19.15 -14.22 -10.87
N ALA A 70 -19.00 -15.54 -10.93
CA ALA A 70 -19.67 -16.47 -10.02
C ALA A 70 -19.21 -16.29 -8.56
N ASN A 71 -17.96 -15.86 -8.35
CA ASN A 71 -17.42 -15.49 -7.04
C ASN A 71 -17.81 -14.06 -6.62
N GLY A 72 -18.66 -13.38 -7.38
CA GLY A 72 -19.17 -12.05 -7.04
C GLY A 72 -18.20 -10.89 -7.34
N ASN A 73 -17.14 -11.10 -8.12
CA ASN A 73 -16.23 -10.02 -8.49
C ASN A 73 -16.95 -8.94 -9.32
N LEU A 74 -16.70 -7.68 -9.01
CA LEU A 74 -17.26 -6.50 -9.69
C LEU A 74 -16.20 -5.64 -10.38
N ILE A 75 -14.92 -5.93 -10.14
CA ILE A 75 -13.76 -5.21 -10.60
C ILE A 75 -12.81 -6.21 -11.24
N SER A 76 -12.41 -5.96 -12.48
CA SER A 76 -11.27 -6.68 -13.05
C SER A 76 -9.97 -5.99 -12.68
N LEU A 77 -8.96 -6.78 -12.31
CA LEU A 77 -7.62 -6.30 -12.02
C LEU A 77 -6.63 -6.83 -13.04
N SER A 78 -5.70 -5.98 -13.46
CA SER A 78 -4.58 -6.38 -14.32
C SER A 78 -3.30 -5.69 -13.88
N HIS A 79 -2.16 -6.25 -14.27
CA HIS A 79 -0.84 -5.67 -14.00
C HIS A 79 0.02 -5.59 -15.27
N ASP A 80 1.09 -4.80 -15.21
CA ASP A 80 2.05 -4.60 -16.31
C ASP A 80 3.17 -5.65 -16.37
N GLN A 81 3.29 -6.50 -15.35
CA GLN A 81 4.35 -7.51 -15.27
C GLN A 81 4.12 -8.68 -16.24
N PRO A 82 5.20 -9.33 -16.74
CA PRO A 82 5.10 -10.57 -17.51
C PRO A 82 4.60 -11.73 -16.64
N GLU A 83 4.30 -12.89 -17.26
CA GLU A 83 3.83 -14.10 -16.55
C GLU A 83 4.78 -14.57 -15.43
N LYS A 84 6.09 -14.34 -15.59
CA LYS A 84 7.09 -14.67 -14.56
C LYS A 84 7.01 -13.77 -13.33
N GLY A 85 6.20 -12.71 -13.39
CA GLY A 85 5.92 -11.78 -12.31
C GLY A 85 7.05 -10.80 -12.04
N VAL A 86 7.10 -10.33 -10.79
CA VAL A 86 8.06 -9.34 -10.31
C VAL A 86 9.28 -10.03 -9.70
N THR A 87 10.48 -9.50 -9.94
CA THR A 87 11.73 -10.02 -9.36
C THR A 87 12.47 -8.94 -8.57
N VAL A 88 12.91 -9.28 -7.37
CA VAL A 88 13.70 -8.41 -6.49
C VAL A 88 14.96 -9.12 -5.99
N ARG A 89 16.00 -8.36 -5.68
CA ARG A 89 17.22 -8.86 -5.03
C ARG A 89 17.24 -8.44 -3.56
N PRO A 90 17.70 -9.31 -2.64
CA PRO A 90 17.94 -8.90 -1.25
C PRO A 90 18.85 -7.66 -1.18
N GLY A 91 18.39 -6.60 -0.49
CA GLY A 91 19.13 -5.33 -0.39
C GLY A 91 19.21 -4.51 -1.68
N GLY A 92 18.61 -5.00 -2.77
CA GLY A 92 18.70 -4.39 -4.10
C GLY A 92 17.76 -3.20 -4.32
N ALA A 93 17.78 -2.70 -5.56
CA ALA A 93 16.80 -1.75 -6.05
C ALA A 93 15.38 -2.35 -5.98
N PRO A 94 14.36 -1.52 -5.70
CA PRO A 94 12.99 -2.01 -5.66
C PRO A 94 12.49 -2.30 -7.08
N ALA A 95 11.45 -3.13 -7.18
CA ALA A 95 10.72 -3.34 -8.43
C ALA A 95 9.36 -2.63 -8.37
N THR A 96 8.98 -2.00 -9.47
CA THR A 96 7.68 -1.29 -9.59
C THR A 96 6.72 -2.11 -10.44
N VAL A 97 5.45 -2.12 -10.02
CA VAL A 97 4.34 -2.80 -10.70
C VAL A 97 3.19 -1.81 -10.84
N LEU A 98 2.63 -1.70 -12.04
CA LEU A 98 1.39 -0.98 -12.28
C LEU A 98 0.22 -1.93 -12.15
N VAL A 99 -0.81 -1.52 -11.42
CA VAL A 99 -2.05 -2.30 -11.23
C VAL A 99 -3.23 -1.46 -11.67
N LYS A 100 -4.01 -1.98 -12.61
CA LYS A 100 -5.22 -1.32 -13.13
C LYS A 100 -6.45 -2.04 -12.62
N LEU A 101 -7.31 -1.30 -11.93
CA LEU A 101 -8.65 -1.69 -11.53
C LEU A 101 -9.64 -1.14 -12.55
N CYS A 102 -10.63 -1.95 -12.90
CA CYS A 102 -11.71 -1.55 -13.81
C CYS A 102 -13.07 -1.92 -13.20
N ASN A 103 -13.92 -0.93 -12.94
CA ASN A 103 -15.30 -1.20 -12.54
C ASN A 103 -16.06 -1.79 -13.74
N THR A 104 -16.46 -3.05 -13.66
CA THR A 104 -17.15 -3.73 -14.77
C THR A 104 -18.67 -3.58 -14.69
N THR A 105 -19.18 -2.80 -13.75
CA THR A 105 -20.61 -2.59 -13.51
C THR A 105 -21.10 -1.28 -14.11
N ASP A 106 -22.43 -1.18 -14.26
CA ASP A 106 -23.15 0.02 -14.68
C ASP A 106 -23.47 0.98 -13.52
N ARG A 107 -22.97 0.69 -12.32
CA ARG A 107 -23.21 1.45 -11.10
C ARG A 107 -21.90 1.88 -10.43
N PRO A 108 -21.89 2.96 -9.64
CA PRO A 108 -20.71 3.33 -8.87
C PRO A 108 -20.42 2.28 -7.81
N LEU A 109 -19.15 2.00 -7.60
CA LEU A 109 -18.65 1.21 -6.47
C LEU A 109 -18.02 2.16 -5.46
N THR A 110 -18.46 2.12 -4.21
CA THR A 110 -17.98 3.04 -3.17
C THR A 110 -16.93 2.40 -2.28
N ASN A 111 -16.04 3.23 -1.72
CA ASN A 111 -15.07 2.81 -0.71
C ASN A 111 -14.15 1.64 -1.14
N ILE A 112 -13.76 1.59 -2.41
CA ILE A 112 -12.88 0.52 -2.91
C ILE A 112 -11.43 0.76 -2.45
N ALA A 113 -10.97 -0.08 -1.53
CA ALA A 113 -9.60 -0.14 -1.03
C ALA A 113 -8.83 -1.32 -1.65
N LEU A 114 -7.52 -1.31 -1.46
CA LEU A 114 -6.64 -2.36 -1.95
C LEU A 114 -5.89 -3.01 -0.81
N SER A 115 -5.88 -4.34 -0.76
CA SER A 115 -4.99 -5.10 0.14
C SER A 115 -3.99 -5.92 -0.67
N THR A 116 -2.82 -6.15 -0.09
CA THR A 116 -1.75 -6.94 -0.71
C THR A 116 -1.47 -8.16 0.14
N GLN A 117 -1.58 -9.34 -0.46
CA GLN A 117 -1.37 -10.62 0.20
C GLN A 117 -0.26 -11.43 -0.46
N LEU A 118 0.52 -12.13 0.36
CA LEU A 118 1.58 -13.03 -0.09
C LEU A 118 1.34 -14.42 0.50
N GLU A 119 1.36 -15.45 -0.33
CA GLU A 119 1.42 -16.82 0.18
C GLU A 119 2.80 -17.12 0.76
N TRP A 120 2.84 -17.56 2.02
CA TRP A 120 4.10 -17.80 2.74
C TRP A 120 4.07 -19.15 3.47
N SER A 121 4.99 -20.04 3.11
CA SER A 121 5.11 -21.41 3.66
C SER A 121 5.49 -21.46 5.13
N ASP A 122 6.15 -20.42 5.64
CA ASP A 122 6.56 -20.43 7.05
C ASP A 122 5.42 -19.94 7.95
N ALA A 123 4.19 -19.80 7.43
CA ALA A 123 2.96 -19.52 8.18
C ALA A 123 3.06 -18.38 9.23
N GLY A 124 3.93 -17.39 9.00
CA GLY A 124 4.18 -16.28 9.92
C GLY A 124 5.27 -16.53 10.98
N GLU A 125 5.84 -17.74 11.07
CA GLU A 125 7.00 -18.07 11.94
C GLU A 125 8.26 -17.28 11.56
N ARG A 126 8.34 -16.89 10.28
CA ARG A 126 9.39 -16.03 9.75
C ARG A 126 8.81 -14.91 8.92
N SER A 127 9.30 -13.70 9.13
CA SER A 127 8.99 -12.56 8.28
C SER A 127 9.42 -12.83 6.83
N PRO A 128 8.59 -12.48 5.83
CA PRO A 128 8.99 -12.59 4.43
C PRO A 128 10.13 -11.63 4.06
N GLY A 129 10.45 -10.65 4.91
CA GLY A 129 11.50 -9.66 4.63
C GLY A 129 11.18 -8.76 3.45
N LEU A 130 9.90 -8.59 3.12
CA LEU A 130 9.41 -7.79 2.00
C LEU A 130 8.74 -6.52 2.52
N LYS A 131 9.04 -5.40 1.87
CA LYS A 131 8.36 -4.12 2.07
C LYS A 131 7.57 -3.76 0.83
N VAL A 132 6.38 -3.22 1.03
CA VAL A 132 5.49 -2.76 -0.04
C VAL A 132 5.15 -1.30 0.21
N GLU A 133 5.24 -0.52 -0.85
CA GLU A 133 4.76 0.85 -0.89
C GLU A 133 3.87 1.04 -2.10
N ARG A 134 3.00 2.04 -2.08
CA ARG A 134 2.16 2.39 -3.21
C ARG A 134 1.97 3.89 -3.39
N ARG A 135 1.63 4.30 -4.59
CA ARG A 135 1.19 5.67 -4.91
C ARG A 135 0.10 5.64 -5.98
N GLU A 136 -0.76 6.66 -5.96
CA GLU A 136 -1.89 6.80 -6.88
C GLU A 136 -1.54 7.58 -8.16
N THR A 137 -0.46 8.35 -8.11
CA THR A 137 -0.02 9.22 -9.21
C THR A 137 1.51 9.17 -9.30
N PRO A 138 2.09 9.32 -10.49
CA PRO A 138 3.54 9.43 -10.71
C PRO A 138 4.26 10.38 -9.76
N ASP A 139 3.68 11.56 -9.56
CA ASP A 139 4.30 12.61 -8.75
C ASP A 139 3.85 12.52 -7.28
N GLY A 140 3.08 11.49 -6.95
CA GLY A 140 2.54 11.27 -5.63
C GLY A 140 3.59 10.70 -4.67
N THR A 141 3.38 10.95 -3.37
CA THR A 141 4.22 10.36 -2.32
C THR A 141 3.94 8.86 -2.21
N TRP A 142 5.01 8.07 -2.21
CA TRP A 142 4.97 6.67 -1.81
C TRP A 142 4.47 6.55 -0.37
N ARG A 143 3.47 5.72 -0.15
CA ARG A 143 2.97 5.36 1.18
C ARG A 143 3.23 3.89 1.43
N ALA A 144 3.58 3.55 2.66
CA ALA A 144 3.64 2.15 3.07
C ALA A 144 2.27 1.49 2.84
N ALA A 145 2.28 0.30 2.25
CA ALA A 145 1.13 -0.57 2.15
C ALA A 145 1.40 -1.83 2.97
N GLU A 146 0.37 -2.33 3.66
CA GLU A 146 0.52 -3.55 4.44
C GLU A 146 0.64 -4.76 3.49
N LEU A 147 1.62 -5.61 3.78
CA LEU A 147 1.77 -6.92 3.13
C LEU A 147 1.33 -7.99 4.11
N VAL A 148 0.15 -8.54 3.87
CA VAL A 148 -0.43 -9.58 4.72
C VAL A 148 0.04 -10.95 4.24
N VAL A 149 0.45 -11.81 5.18
CA VAL A 149 0.68 -13.22 4.86
C VAL A 149 -0.68 -13.91 4.74
N ALA A 150 -0.99 -14.42 3.56
CA ALA A 150 -2.24 -15.13 3.30
C ALA A 150 -2.37 -16.34 4.23
N ASN A 151 -3.50 -16.43 4.93
CA ASN A 151 -3.84 -17.55 5.79
C ASN A 151 -5.37 -17.70 5.89
N ASP A 152 -5.83 -18.86 6.34
CA ASP A 152 -7.26 -19.18 6.39
C ASP A 152 -8.01 -18.51 7.56
N HIS A 153 -7.30 -17.84 8.47
CA HIS A 153 -7.85 -17.30 9.73
C HIS A 153 -8.02 -15.78 9.75
N GLN A 154 -7.21 -15.05 8.99
CA GLN A 154 -7.26 -13.61 8.89
C GLN A 154 -7.72 -13.22 7.49
N PRO A 155 -9.00 -12.83 7.33
CA PRO A 155 -9.51 -12.35 6.05
C PRO A 155 -8.76 -11.07 5.65
N LEU A 156 -8.93 -10.60 4.42
CA LEU A 156 -8.17 -9.54 3.72
C LEU A 156 -7.96 -8.22 4.54
N THR A 157 -7.11 -8.22 5.56
CA THR A 157 -6.76 -7.05 6.39
C THR A 157 -5.76 -6.15 5.68
N GLY A 158 -5.51 -4.97 6.26
CA GLY A 158 -4.51 -4.03 5.72
C GLY A 158 -4.92 -3.32 4.44
N ALA A 159 -6.21 -3.40 4.07
CA ALA A 159 -6.74 -2.70 2.92
C ALA A 159 -6.72 -1.18 3.14
N ASP A 160 -6.20 -0.42 2.18
CA ASP A 160 -6.06 1.02 2.33
C ASP A 160 -6.35 1.80 1.04
N GLY A 161 -6.48 3.13 1.17
CA GLY A 161 -6.74 4.05 0.06
C GLY A 161 -8.10 3.81 -0.59
N ALA A 162 -9.12 3.67 0.25
CA ALA A 162 -10.50 3.59 -0.18
C ALA A 162 -10.85 4.79 -1.07
N ARG A 163 -11.41 4.52 -2.24
CA ARG A 163 -11.95 5.53 -3.16
C ARG A 163 -13.13 4.98 -3.92
N ASP A 164 -14.01 5.88 -4.32
CA ASP A 164 -15.12 5.53 -5.20
C ASP A 164 -14.63 5.32 -6.63
N LEU A 165 -15.28 4.40 -7.33
CA LEU A 165 -15.01 4.07 -8.72
C LEU A 165 -16.33 4.17 -9.50
N ALA A 166 -16.44 5.18 -10.36
CA ALA A 166 -17.63 5.40 -11.18
C ALA A 166 -17.90 4.20 -12.13
N PRO A 167 -19.13 4.07 -12.68
CA PRO A 167 -19.44 3.02 -13.66
C PRO A 167 -18.45 3.02 -14.82
N GLY A 168 -17.89 1.86 -15.16
CA GLY A 168 -16.91 1.72 -16.24
C GLY A 168 -15.57 2.45 -16.02
N ALA A 169 -15.36 3.10 -14.88
CA ALA A 169 -14.15 3.85 -14.62
C ALA A 169 -12.97 2.94 -14.28
N THR A 170 -11.76 3.49 -14.48
CA THR A 170 -10.51 2.79 -14.16
C THR A 170 -9.70 3.56 -13.15
N ARG A 171 -8.91 2.84 -12.36
CA ARG A 171 -7.94 3.37 -11.41
C ARG A 171 -6.63 2.62 -11.61
N VAL A 172 -5.52 3.35 -11.75
CA VAL A 172 -4.19 2.75 -11.81
C VAL A 172 -3.44 3.12 -10.52
N VAL A 173 -2.82 2.13 -9.90
CA VAL A 173 -2.00 2.28 -8.70
C VAL A 173 -0.63 1.70 -8.99
N GLU A 174 0.40 2.42 -8.58
CA GLU A 174 1.77 1.92 -8.65
C GLU A 174 2.14 1.28 -7.31
N TYR A 175 2.69 0.08 -7.37
CA TYR A 175 3.25 -0.65 -6.24
C TYR A 175 4.76 -0.73 -6.38
N ARG A 176 5.45 -0.68 -5.24
CA ARG A 176 6.90 -0.82 -5.15
C ARG A 176 7.24 -1.90 -4.13
N PHE A 177 7.97 -2.92 -4.60
CA PHE A 177 8.38 -4.07 -3.80
C PHE A 177 9.88 -4.03 -3.54
N ARG A 178 10.26 -4.24 -2.27
CA ARG A 178 11.68 -4.31 -1.87
C ARG A 178 11.91 -5.53 -0.98
N ALA A 179 12.98 -6.25 -1.25
CA ALA A 179 13.50 -7.29 -0.37
C ALA A 179 14.55 -6.70 0.57
N ALA A 180 14.40 -6.96 1.88
CA ALA A 180 15.45 -6.75 2.87
C ALA A 180 16.68 -7.59 2.54
N GLU A 181 17.84 -7.24 3.10
CA GLU A 181 19.08 -7.98 2.85
C GLU A 181 18.95 -9.46 3.22
N ASP A 182 18.14 -9.81 4.21
CA ASP A 182 17.88 -11.16 4.74
C ASP A 182 16.56 -11.79 4.31
N ALA A 183 15.89 -11.17 3.32
CA ALA A 183 14.72 -11.74 2.69
C ALA A 183 15.03 -13.15 2.13
N PRO A 184 14.23 -14.17 2.47
CA PRO A 184 14.45 -15.51 1.94
C PRO A 184 14.23 -15.56 0.43
N SER A 185 15.10 -16.28 -0.28
CA SER A 185 14.96 -16.49 -1.72
C SER A 185 13.79 -17.41 -2.04
N GLY A 186 13.13 -17.20 -3.17
CA GLY A 186 12.03 -18.04 -3.63
C GLY A 186 11.02 -17.27 -4.45
N ALA A 187 10.13 -17.99 -5.13
CA ALA A 187 8.98 -17.39 -5.81
C ALA A 187 7.70 -17.74 -5.06
N ARG A 188 6.84 -16.74 -4.89
CA ARG A 188 5.62 -16.86 -4.10
C ARG A 188 4.47 -16.16 -4.81
N PRO A 189 3.25 -16.69 -4.76
CA PRO A 189 2.07 -15.97 -5.19
C PRO A 189 1.89 -14.69 -4.37
N LEU A 190 1.77 -13.57 -5.08
CA LEU A 190 1.37 -12.28 -4.56
C LEU A 190 0.01 -11.95 -5.18
N THR A 191 -0.97 -11.62 -4.34
CA THR A 191 -2.31 -11.24 -4.78
C THR A 191 -2.63 -9.84 -4.28
N ILE A 192 -3.18 -9.02 -5.17
CA ILE A 192 -3.74 -7.71 -4.84
C ILE A 192 -5.25 -7.85 -4.94
N HIS A 193 -5.93 -7.51 -3.86
CA HIS A 193 -7.38 -7.57 -3.78
C HIS A 193 -7.95 -6.16 -3.82
N ALA A 194 -8.97 -5.94 -4.64
CA ALA A 194 -9.89 -4.85 -4.44
C ALA A 194 -10.98 -5.30 -3.46
N VAL A 195 -11.18 -4.53 -2.40
CA VAL A 195 -12.14 -4.84 -1.34
C VAL A 195 -12.96 -3.59 -1.04
N ARG A 196 -14.17 -3.76 -0.53
CA ARG A 196 -14.94 -2.65 0.02
C ARG A 196 -14.43 -2.35 1.43
N ALA A 197 -13.92 -1.15 1.67
CA ALA A 197 -13.33 -0.77 2.95
C ALA A 197 -14.35 -0.66 4.10
N ASP A 198 -15.64 -0.59 3.75
CA ASP A 198 -16.76 -0.62 4.67
C ASP A 198 -17.40 -2.01 4.80
N ALA A 199 -16.79 -3.03 4.19
CA ALA A 199 -17.24 -4.42 4.31
C ALA A 199 -17.13 -4.92 5.76
N ASP A 200 -18.07 -5.76 6.16
CA ASP A 200 -17.95 -6.48 7.43
C ASP A 200 -16.69 -7.37 7.40
N PRO A 201 -15.71 -7.19 8.30
CA PRO A 201 -14.52 -8.03 8.35
C PRO A 201 -14.84 -9.52 8.60
N GLY A 202 -16.03 -9.85 9.12
CA GLY A 202 -16.53 -11.22 9.27
C GLY A 202 -17.21 -11.79 8.02
N ASP A 203 -17.52 -10.96 7.02
CA ASP A 203 -18.12 -11.37 5.75
C ASP A 203 -17.06 -11.46 4.65
N ILE A 204 -16.56 -12.67 4.47
CA ILE A 204 -15.51 -12.97 3.49
C ILE A 204 -15.99 -12.72 2.05
N GLU A 205 -17.28 -12.88 1.76
CA GLU A 205 -17.83 -12.63 0.43
C GLU A 205 -17.84 -11.12 0.14
N GLU A 206 -18.18 -10.30 1.13
CA GLU A 206 -18.13 -8.84 0.99
C GLU A 206 -16.69 -8.31 0.83
N LEU A 207 -15.74 -8.91 1.54
CA LEU A 207 -14.32 -8.58 1.40
C LEU A 207 -13.75 -9.00 0.05
N ARG A 208 -14.18 -10.14 -0.51
CA ARG A 208 -13.71 -10.65 -1.81
C ARG A 208 -14.37 -9.95 -3.00
N GLY A 209 -15.59 -9.41 -2.83
CA GLY A 209 -16.46 -8.94 -3.91
C GLY A 209 -15.98 -7.75 -4.76
N GLY A 210 -14.82 -7.16 -4.46
CA GLY A 210 -14.22 -6.18 -5.37
C GLY A 210 -13.59 -6.89 -6.57
N GLY A 211 -12.57 -7.72 -6.35
CA GLY A 211 -11.89 -8.51 -7.38
C GLY A 211 -10.43 -8.78 -7.01
N THR A 212 -9.73 -9.61 -7.78
CA THR A 212 -8.33 -9.97 -7.49
C THR A 212 -7.43 -9.92 -8.72
N GLY A 213 -6.15 -9.64 -8.50
CA GLY A 213 -5.10 -9.79 -9.51
C GLY A 213 -3.87 -10.41 -8.87
N SER A 214 -3.36 -11.49 -9.45
CA SER A 214 -2.23 -12.25 -8.89
C SER A 214 -1.03 -12.26 -9.83
N LEU A 215 0.16 -12.15 -9.25
CA LEU A 215 1.42 -12.30 -9.94
C LEU A 215 2.43 -13.04 -9.06
N PRO A 216 3.40 -13.76 -9.63
CA PRO A 216 4.53 -14.26 -8.86
C PRO A 216 5.40 -13.09 -8.35
N LEU A 217 5.84 -13.13 -7.10
CA LEU A 217 6.94 -12.32 -6.59
C LEU A 217 8.13 -13.23 -6.31
N ARG A 218 9.28 -12.93 -6.93
CA ARG A 218 10.51 -13.70 -6.80
C ARG A 218 11.60 -12.89 -6.09
N VAL A 219 12.10 -13.42 -4.98
CA VAL A 219 13.34 -12.98 -4.36
C VAL A 219 14.48 -13.86 -4.87
N LEU A 220 15.49 -13.25 -5.48
CA LEU A 220 16.68 -13.96 -5.95
C LEU A 220 17.56 -14.44 -4.77
N PRO A 221 18.38 -15.48 -4.95
CA PRO A 221 19.42 -15.83 -3.99
C PRO A 221 20.35 -14.64 -3.72
N ARG A 222 20.94 -14.62 -2.50
CA ARG A 222 22.11 -13.78 -2.25
C ARG A 222 23.27 -14.28 -3.12
N ASP A 223 24.03 -13.34 -3.66
CA ASP A 223 25.26 -13.64 -4.40
C ASP A 223 26.36 -14.18 -3.47
#